data_AF-A0A960D4B4-F1
#
_entry.id   AF-A0A960D4B4-F1
#
_cell.length_a   1.000
_cell.length_b   1.000
_cell.length_c   1.000
_cell.angle_alpha   90.00
_cell.angle_beta   90.00
_cell.angle_gamma   90.00
#
_symmetry.space_group_name_H-M   'P 1'
#
loop_
_entity.id
_entity.type
_entity.pdbx_description
1 polymer ?
#
loop_
_entity_poly.entity_id
_entity_poly.type
_entity_poly.pdbx_seq_one_letter_code
_entity_poly.pdbx_strand_id
1 'polypeptide(L)'
;MSQSLVTALPSPAPTPVYLLSPMAIPPPVSPPSLVARAVTSLLSVFGIDLLAGTTPVAPAQSPLLWGLLGWVRRQLAGAVPSTPQIPTMTTSLFTAQPVGALSLDPAPIVPAATADAVQPTELDAAAPTTLDAATPATFAVEESSTVDATSDPTADPTALDTAAPMMMAAAVEPVALAAIAPAPAFPAPGAQLSPSTNFISWLTGNFPDNYTLSRFGINGTDVGIIWDNGMVDDPSTPYNEHQLLIAFGDTFGDPNAPGQQWRSNVLLRTSDLVLSDGLSIPNGTVINAADLSTYFGGAPLAYVNFAKQIINDPNVGPAVTIIPTAAISVPTPGTMFGVTQYINFMAVQQWGNPGYWTTSYSAIAYSQDNGQNWTFAPSTVRLNQWWTGNQNFQQASYLRPGDGYVYMYGTPNGRQGNAYLARVPEPSMLDLTKYQYWNGNAAAVPGQPGPAGQWITGNPAAATSIFPVQQVVGACGALSRGPGSTTSEMSVQYNAYLKKYIAMYTDQNNSVVMRTSDLPQGAWSYAKVLMNQQPGGIYAPMMNPWSPSTKGTGSDLYWNLSLFNTYDVMNMRTDLSKVN
;
A
#
# COMPACT_ATOMS: atom_id res chain seq x y z
N MET A 1 -23.47 -43.88 -60.35
CA MET A 1 -23.74 -42.79 -59.38
C MET A 1 -22.61 -42.77 -58.36
N SER A 2 -22.35 -41.59 -57.79
CA SER A 2 -21.20 -41.21 -56.94
C SER A 2 -19.99 -40.68 -57.72
N GLN A 3 -19.91 -39.35 -57.80
CA GLN A 3 -18.78 -38.57 -58.33
C GLN A 3 -17.77 -38.31 -57.21
N SER A 4 -16.50 -38.63 -57.45
CA SER A 4 -15.36 -38.16 -56.64
C SER A 4 -14.80 -36.89 -57.27
N LEU A 5 -14.80 -35.77 -56.52
CA LEU A 5 -14.07 -34.56 -56.88
C LEU A 5 -12.64 -34.67 -56.36
N VAL A 6 -11.68 -34.73 -57.28
CA VAL A 6 -10.25 -34.47 -57.06
C VAL A 6 -9.99 -33.04 -57.51
N THR A 7 -9.60 -32.16 -56.59
CA THR A 7 -9.26 -30.77 -56.90
C THR A 7 -7.76 -30.64 -57.12
N ALA A 8 -7.37 -30.22 -58.33
CA ALA A 8 -6.00 -29.94 -58.73
C ALA A 8 -5.54 -28.53 -58.29
N LEU A 9 -4.25 -28.42 -57.94
CA LEU A 9 -3.54 -27.20 -57.54
C LEU A 9 -3.36 -26.20 -58.72
N PRO A 10 -3.47 -24.87 -58.51
CA PRO A 10 -3.12 -23.87 -59.51
C PRO A 10 -1.65 -23.41 -59.45
N SER A 11 -1.12 -23.14 -60.66
CA SER A 11 0.25 -22.68 -61.03
C SER A 11 0.59 -21.25 -60.58
N PRO A 12 1.88 -20.88 -60.35
CA PRO A 12 2.27 -19.55 -59.88
C PRO A 12 2.33 -18.50 -61.01
N ALA A 13 1.93 -17.26 -60.68
CA ALA A 13 1.99 -16.07 -61.54
C ALA A 13 3.27 -15.22 -61.27
N PRO A 14 3.73 -14.38 -62.23
CA PRO A 14 5.12 -13.91 -62.30
C PRO A 14 5.45 -12.66 -61.46
N THR A 15 6.71 -12.56 -61.07
CA THR A 15 7.33 -11.47 -60.28
C THR A 15 7.73 -10.27 -61.13
N PRO A 16 7.43 -9.01 -60.74
CA PRO A 16 8.02 -7.82 -61.36
C PRO A 16 9.33 -7.39 -60.68
N VAL A 17 10.30 -6.99 -61.51
CA VAL A 17 11.60 -6.40 -61.16
C VAL A 17 11.46 -4.88 -61.04
N TYR A 18 12.01 -4.26 -60.00
CA TYR A 18 12.17 -2.80 -59.90
C TYR A 18 13.64 -2.40 -59.70
N LEU A 19 14.06 -1.42 -60.50
CA LEU A 19 15.39 -0.80 -60.56
C LEU A 19 15.66 0.13 -59.35
N LEU A 20 16.90 0.12 -58.85
CA LEU A 20 17.41 1.02 -57.80
C LEU A 20 17.86 2.37 -58.39
N SER A 21 17.46 3.47 -57.77
CA SER A 21 17.96 4.84 -58.01
C SER A 21 18.78 5.35 -56.81
N PRO A 22 19.82 6.19 -57.01
CA PRO A 22 20.80 6.55 -55.97
C PRO A 22 20.31 7.60 -54.95
N MET A 23 20.82 7.49 -53.71
CA MET A 23 20.57 8.35 -52.55
C MET A 23 21.06 9.80 -52.75
N ALA A 24 20.25 10.76 -52.29
CA ALA A 24 20.64 12.17 -52.15
C ALA A 24 21.27 12.47 -50.77
N ILE A 25 22.26 13.37 -50.75
CA ILE A 25 23.02 13.81 -49.57
C ILE A 25 22.22 14.84 -48.75
N PRO A 26 22.14 14.75 -47.40
CA PRO A 26 21.47 15.75 -46.56
C PRO A 26 22.32 17.02 -46.29
N PRO A 27 21.69 18.17 -45.98
CA PRO A 27 22.39 19.46 -45.75
C PRO A 27 23.15 19.54 -44.40
N PRO A 28 24.07 20.51 -44.22
CA PRO A 28 24.92 20.60 -43.03
C PRO A 28 24.16 21.00 -41.76
N VAL A 29 24.59 20.41 -40.64
CA VAL A 29 24.01 20.55 -39.29
C VAL A 29 24.41 21.90 -38.68
N SER A 30 23.44 22.62 -38.09
CA SER A 30 23.67 23.86 -37.33
C SER A 30 24.44 23.60 -36.02
N PRO A 31 25.25 24.54 -35.50
CA PRO A 31 26.02 24.33 -34.27
C PRO A 31 25.12 24.21 -33.02
N PRO A 32 25.55 23.45 -31.99
CA PRO A 32 24.73 23.15 -30.82
C PRO A 32 24.46 24.37 -29.93
N SER A 33 23.29 24.39 -29.29
CA SER A 33 22.83 25.47 -28.40
C SER A 33 23.71 25.62 -27.15
N LEU A 34 23.66 26.81 -26.52
CA LEU A 34 24.42 27.15 -25.30
C LEU A 34 24.24 26.13 -24.16
N VAL A 35 23.07 25.47 -24.13
CA VAL A 35 22.72 24.42 -23.16
C VAL A 35 23.57 23.16 -23.35
N ALA A 36 23.83 22.75 -24.58
CA ALA A 36 24.68 21.59 -24.86
C ALA A 36 26.13 21.85 -24.44
N ARG A 37 26.64 23.08 -24.63
CA ARG A 37 27.98 23.47 -24.15
C ARG A 37 28.08 23.50 -22.63
N ALA A 38 27.06 23.99 -21.94
CA ALA A 38 27.03 24.00 -20.47
C ALA A 38 27.01 22.58 -19.86
N VAL A 39 26.31 21.64 -20.51
CA VAL A 39 26.25 20.23 -20.08
C VAL A 39 27.60 19.53 -20.29
N THR A 40 28.31 19.80 -21.39
CA THR A 40 29.66 19.23 -21.62
C THR A 40 30.70 19.79 -20.65
N SER A 41 30.61 21.08 -20.30
CA SER A 41 31.48 21.70 -19.30
C SER A 41 31.21 21.23 -17.87
N LEU A 42 29.98 20.81 -17.55
CA LEU A 42 29.63 20.28 -16.24
C LEU A 42 30.12 18.83 -16.06
N LEU A 43 30.13 18.03 -17.14
CA LEU A 43 30.54 16.61 -17.11
C LEU A 43 32.06 16.42 -17.03
N SER A 44 32.86 17.34 -17.59
CA SER A 44 34.33 17.29 -17.49
C SER A 44 34.85 17.60 -16.08
N VAL A 45 34.07 18.33 -15.26
CA VAL A 45 34.39 18.61 -13.85
C VAL A 45 34.27 17.35 -12.97
N PHE A 46 33.55 16.32 -13.44
CA PHE A 46 33.37 15.04 -12.74
C PHE A 46 34.15 13.87 -13.36
N GLY A 47 35.05 14.12 -14.32
CA GLY A 47 35.99 13.11 -14.84
C GLY A 47 35.38 11.96 -15.65
N ILE A 48 34.22 12.16 -16.29
CA ILE A 48 33.56 11.12 -17.10
C ILE A 48 34.01 11.25 -18.55
N ASP A 49 34.74 10.24 -19.05
CA ASP A 49 35.10 10.09 -20.47
C ASP A 49 34.03 9.28 -21.20
N LEU A 50 33.58 9.73 -22.38
CA LEU A 50 32.41 9.18 -23.09
C LEU A 50 32.68 7.87 -23.85
N LEU A 51 33.85 7.23 -23.64
CA LEU A 51 34.25 6.00 -24.34
C LEU A 51 34.74 4.87 -23.41
N ALA A 52 34.50 4.94 -22.10
CA ALA A 52 34.95 3.91 -21.15
C ALA A 52 33.89 2.83 -20.84
N GLY A 53 34.14 1.60 -21.33
CA GLY A 53 33.89 0.27 -20.71
C GLY A 53 32.54 -0.09 -20.08
N THR A 54 31.88 -1.13 -20.61
CA THR A 54 30.53 -1.61 -20.28
C THR A 54 30.37 -2.45 -19.00
N THR A 55 31.10 -2.20 -17.91
CA THR A 55 30.79 -2.81 -16.59
C THR A 55 31.41 -2.03 -15.43
N PRO A 56 30.63 -1.65 -14.41
CA PRO A 56 31.17 -1.35 -13.08
C PRO A 56 30.73 -2.37 -12.02
N VAL A 57 31.74 -2.98 -11.43
CA VAL A 57 31.75 -3.61 -10.10
C VAL A 57 31.43 -2.54 -9.05
N ALA A 58 30.74 -2.92 -7.96
CA ALA A 58 30.51 -2.08 -6.77
C ALA A 58 31.85 -1.58 -6.17
N PRO A 59 31.89 -0.44 -5.42
CA PRO A 59 30.80 0.05 -4.56
C PRO A 59 30.48 1.57 -4.57
N ALA A 60 29.29 1.85 -4.02
CA ALA A 60 28.84 3.09 -3.37
C ALA A 60 28.80 4.39 -4.20
N GLN A 61 27.64 4.71 -4.81
CA GLN A 61 27.28 6.09 -5.15
C GLN A 61 25.78 6.38 -4.90
N SER A 62 25.50 7.64 -4.54
CA SER A 62 24.26 8.17 -3.96
C SER A 62 22.98 7.99 -4.82
N PRO A 63 21.82 7.68 -4.22
CA PRO A 63 20.50 7.63 -4.89
C PRO A 63 20.11 8.92 -5.64
N LEU A 64 20.70 10.06 -5.28
CA LEU A 64 20.48 11.34 -5.97
C LEU A 64 21.00 11.31 -7.42
N LEU A 65 22.04 10.52 -7.68
CA LEU A 65 22.57 10.28 -9.02
C LEU A 65 21.62 9.41 -9.84
N TRP A 66 20.91 8.47 -9.22
CA TRP A 66 19.92 7.62 -9.89
C TRP A 66 18.64 8.38 -10.23
N GLY A 67 18.18 9.26 -9.33
CA GLY A 67 17.09 10.19 -9.64
C GLY A 67 17.43 11.11 -10.82
N LEU A 68 18.66 11.63 -10.86
CA LEU A 68 19.14 12.46 -11.96
C LEU A 68 19.29 11.67 -13.27
N LEU A 69 19.83 10.44 -13.23
CA LEU A 69 19.97 9.57 -14.40
C LEU A 69 18.61 9.12 -14.95
N GLY A 70 17.63 8.85 -14.08
CA GLY A 70 16.25 8.58 -14.48
C GLY A 70 15.58 9.79 -15.15
N TRP A 71 15.83 11.00 -14.64
CA TRP A 71 15.36 12.25 -15.25
C TRP A 71 16.03 12.53 -16.61
N VAL A 72 17.35 12.36 -16.72
CA VAL A 72 18.10 12.54 -17.98
C VAL A 72 17.64 11.54 -19.05
N ARG A 73 17.39 10.27 -18.69
CA ARG A 73 16.84 9.27 -19.61
C ARG A 73 15.45 9.64 -20.13
N ARG A 74 14.62 10.27 -19.29
CA ARG A 74 13.27 10.74 -19.67
C ARG A 74 13.30 11.93 -20.63
N GLN A 75 14.28 12.83 -20.51
CA GLN A 75 14.44 13.97 -21.43
C GLN A 75 14.93 13.55 -22.83
N LEU A 76 15.77 12.51 -22.92
CA LEU A 76 16.27 11.99 -24.19
C LEU A 76 15.24 11.10 -24.92
N ALA A 77 14.38 10.41 -24.19
CA ALA A 77 13.28 9.62 -24.78
C ALA A 77 12.18 10.51 -25.42
N GLY A 78 12.06 11.77 -25.01
CA GLY A 78 11.15 12.75 -25.62
C GLY A 78 11.66 13.40 -26.90
N ALA A 79 12.89 13.10 -27.33
CA ALA A 79 13.57 13.79 -28.45
C ALA A 79 13.77 12.93 -29.70
N VAL A 80 13.16 11.74 -29.79
CA VAL A 80 13.24 10.86 -30.98
C VAL A 80 11.86 10.78 -31.65
N PRO A 81 11.69 11.26 -32.90
CA PRO A 81 10.45 11.03 -33.64
C PRO A 81 10.33 9.57 -34.08
N SER A 82 9.14 8.99 -33.87
CA SER A 82 8.74 7.66 -34.34
C SER A 82 8.84 7.52 -35.87
N THR A 83 9.33 6.37 -36.33
CA THR A 83 9.46 5.94 -37.74
C THR A 83 8.08 5.57 -38.37
N PRO A 84 7.95 5.39 -39.70
CA PRO A 84 6.90 6.00 -40.52
C PRO A 84 5.65 5.14 -40.76
N GLN A 85 4.50 5.80 -40.97
CA GLN A 85 3.24 5.17 -41.36
C GLN A 85 3.21 4.73 -42.83
N ILE A 86 2.62 3.56 -43.07
CA ILE A 86 2.21 3.03 -44.40
C ILE A 86 0.84 3.66 -44.77
N PRO A 87 0.60 4.08 -46.03
CA PRO A 87 -0.57 4.88 -46.38
C PRO A 87 -1.84 4.04 -46.52
N THR A 88 -2.95 4.51 -45.96
CA THR A 88 -4.31 4.05 -46.33
C THR A 88 -5.04 5.19 -47.02
N MET A 89 -5.65 4.86 -48.15
CA MET A 89 -6.24 5.79 -49.11
C MET A 89 -7.45 6.56 -48.58
N THR A 90 -7.55 7.79 -49.07
CA THR A 90 -8.61 8.77 -48.88
C THR A 90 -9.94 8.31 -49.49
N THR A 91 -11.06 8.59 -48.81
CA THR A 91 -12.33 8.87 -49.50
C THR A 91 -13.01 10.06 -48.81
N SER A 92 -13.40 11.03 -49.64
CA SER A 92 -13.74 12.40 -49.28
C SER A 92 -15.09 12.57 -48.58
N LEU A 93 -15.19 13.65 -47.80
CA LEU A 93 -16.44 14.21 -47.29
C LEU A 93 -17.42 14.54 -48.43
N PHE A 94 -18.70 14.21 -48.23
CA PHE A 94 -19.83 14.98 -48.76
C PHE A 94 -20.58 15.63 -47.58
N THR A 95 -20.89 16.90 -47.74
CA THR A 95 -21.65 17.76 -46.84
C THR A 95 -23.16 17.52 -46.99
N ALA A 96 -23.91 17.58 -45.89
CA ALA A 96 -25.32 18.00 -45.89
C ALA A 96 -25.75 18.50 -44.48
N GLN A 97 -26.42 19.64 -44.48
CA GLN A 97 -27.02 20.38 -43.35
C GLN A 97 -28.45 19.87 -43.01
N PRO A 98 -29.09 20.33 -41.91
CA PRO A 98 -30.06 19.58 -41.12
C PRO A 98 -31.54 19.84 -41.47
N VAL A 99 -32.44 18.90 -41.15
CA VAL A 99 -33.89 19.14 -41.09
C VAL A 99 -34.58 18.18 -40.08
N GLY A 100 -35.41 18.75 -39.20
CA GLY A 100 -36.75 18.23 -38.90
C GLY A 100 -36.93 17.11 -37.86
N ALA A 101 -37.59 17.47 -36.75
CA ALA A 101 -38.07 16.58 -35.70
C ALA A 101 -39.17 15.60 -36.15
N LEU A 102 -39.20 14.39 -35.55
CA LEU A 102 -40.42 13.62 -35.33
C LEU A 102 -40.34 12.87 -33.98
N SER A 103 -41.39 13.07 -33.19
CA SER A 103 -41.71 12.49 -31.88
C SER A 103 -42.03 11.00 -31.97
N LEU A 104 -41.62 10.22 -30.95
CA LEU A 104 -42.31 9.01 -30.49
C LEU A 104 -42.15 8.85 -28.97
N ASP A 105 -43.27 8.82 -28.25
CA ASP A 105 -43.41 8.63 -26.79
C ASP A 105 -42.90 7.27 -26.29
N PRO A 106 -42.39 7.17 -25.04
CA PRO A 106 -42.24 5.90 -24.34
C PRO A 106 -43.51 5.52 -23.56
N ALA A 107 -44.02 4.31 -23.80
CA ALA A 107 -45.12 3.71 -23.03
C ALA A 107 -44.63 3.19 -21.66
N PRO A 108 -45.50 3.18 -20.62
CA PRO A 108 -45.12 2.95 -19.22
C PRO A 108 -45.09 1.46 -18.84
N ILE A 109 -44.18 1.09 -17.94
CA ILE A 109 -44.23 -0.20 -17.23
C ILE A 109 -44.67 0.06 -15.78
N VAL A 110 -45.81 -0.54 -15.43
CA VAL A 110 -46.51 -0.50 -14.13
C VAL A 110 -45.91 -1.56 -13.18
N PRO A 111 -45.88 -1.32 -11.85
CA PRO A 111 -45.30 -2.22 -10.84
C PRO A 111 -46.22 -3.40 -10.49
N ALA A 112 -45.64 -4.56 -10.18
CA ALA A 112 -46.34 -5.69 -9.59
C ALA A 112 -46.18 -5.71 -8.06
N ALA A 113 -47.29 -6.05 -7.39
CA ALA A 113 -47.55 -5.88 -5.98
C ALA A 113 -47.14 -7.07 -5.08
N THR A 114 -46.87 -6.71 -3.82
CA THR A 114 -47.10 -7.39 -2.53
C THR A 114 -47.47 -8.88 -2.48
N ALA A 115 -46.75 -9.63 -1.64
CA ALA A 115 -47.29 -10.79 -0.92
C ALA A 115 -46.86 -10.73 0.55
N ASP A 116 -47.79 -11.19 1.39
CA ASP A 116 -47.97 -10.97 2.82
C ASP A 116 -46.95 -11.63 3.76
N ALA A 117 -47.03 -11.10 4.99
CA ALA A 117 -46.35 -11.49 6.21
C ALA A 117 -46.65 -12.92 6.70
N VAL A 118 -45.67 -13.52 7.38
CA VAL A 118 -45.87 -14.54 8.41
C VAL A 118 -44.98 -14.19 9.61
N GLN A 119 -45.64 -13.96 10.74
CA GLN A 119 -45.07 -13.80 12.09
C GLN A 119 -44.79 -15.18 12.71
N PRO A 120 -43.85 -15.29 13.66
CA PRO A 120 -44.23 -15.76 15.01
C PRO A 120 -43.53 -14.92 16.10
N THR A 121 -44.31 -14.22 16.94
CA THR A 121 -44.62 -14.53 18.35
C THR A 121 -43.42 -14.59 19.29
N GLU A 122 -43.42 -13.62 20.21
CA GLU A 122 -42.62 -13.51 21.42
C GLU A 122 -42.70 -14.77 22.30
N LEU A 123 -41.61 -15.07 23.02
CA LEU A 123 -41.69 -15.64 24.35
C LEU A 123 -40.57 -15.11 25.26
N ASP A 124 -40.96 -14.94 26.52
CA ASP A 124 -40.40 -14.15 27.60
C ASP A 124 -38.98 -14.46 28.10
N ALA A 125 -38.51 -13.46 28.85
CA ALA A 125 -37.38 -13.39 29.77
C ALA A 125 -37.15 -14.62 30.68
N ALA A 126 -35.86 -14.92 30.93
CA ALA A 126 -35.30 -15.14 32.27
C ALA A 126 -33.77 -15.34 32.22
N ALA A 127 -33.06 -14.59 33.06
CA ALA A 127 -31.73 -14.92 33.59
C ALA A 127 -31.90 -15.19 35.11
N PRO A 128 -30.87 -15.57 35.88
CA PRO A 128 -29.70 -16.42 35.63
C PRO A 128 -29.65 -17.60 36.66
N THR A 129 -28.80 -18.61 36.44
CA THR A 129 -28.30 -19.44 37.56
C THR A 129 -26.83 -19.80 37.39
N THR A 130 -26.11 -19.62 38.50
CA THR A 130 -24.72 -19.92 38.81
C THR A 130 -24.51 -21.42 39.06
N LEU A 131 -23.36 -22.00 38.67
CA LEU A 131 -22.47 -22.69 39.61
C LEU A 131 -21.10 -23.05 39.02
N ASP A 132 -20.16 -23.09 39.95
CA ASP A 132 -18.69 -23.15 39.93
C ASP A 132 -17.98 -24.36 39.28
N ALA A 133 -16.76 -24.04 38.82
CA ALA A 133 -15.44 -24.67 39.06
C ALA A 133 -15.28 -26.20 39.12
N ALA A 134 -14.39 -26.73 38.26
CA ALA A 134 -13.24 -27.56 38.67
C ALA A 134 -12.31 -27.89 37.47
N THR A 135 -11.02 -27.62 37.62
CA THR A 135 -9.86 -28.25 36.95
C THR A 135 -8.82 -28.56 38.06
N PRO A 136 -7.71 -29.29 37.83
CA PRO A 136 -7.31 -30.14 36.69
C PRO A 136 -6.84 -31.55 37.13
N ALA A 137 -6.61 -32.46 36.18
CA ALA A 137 -5.76 -33.62 36.38
C ALA A 137 -4.69 -33.73 35.29
N THR A 138 -3.45 -33.71 35.77
CA THR A 138 -2.14 -33.91 35.15
C THR A 138 -1.92 -35.36 34.69
N PHE A 139 -1.13 -35.56 33.63
CA PHE A 139 -0.32 -36.77 33.44
C PHE A 139 1.06 -36.42 32.84
N ALA A 140 2.11 -36.81 33.56
CA ALA A 140 3.54 -36.78 33.20
C ALA A 140 3.93 -38.11 32.51
N VAL A 141 4.75 -38.10 31.46
CA VAL A 141 6.20 -38.45 31.42
C VAL A 141 6.58 -39.76 32.11
N GLU A 142 7.08 -40.73 31.33
CA GLU A 142 8.06 -41.72 31.78
C GLU A 142 9.22 -41.85 30.75
N GLU A 143 10.45 -41.78 31.26
CA GLU A 143 11.71 -42.19 30.63
C GLU A 143 11.99 -43.68 30.93
N SER A 144 12.72 -44.37 30.04
CA SER A 144 13.57 -45.51 30.46
C SER A 144 14.87 -45.62 29.65
N SER A 145 15.97 -45.28 30.33
CA SER A 145 17.31 -45.92 30.41
C SER A 145 18.04 -46.56 29.20
N THR A 146 19.28 -46.04 29.08
CA THR A 146 20.59 -46.47 28.55
C THR A 146 21.03 -47.96 28.58
N VAL A 147 21.79 -48.38 27.55
CA VAL A 147 22.90 -49.38 27.55
C VAL A 147 23.81 -49.06 26.32
N ASP A 148 24.99 -48.45 26.49
CA ASP A 148 26.35 -48.99 26.72
C ASP A 148 27.19 -49.13 25.41
N ALA A 149 28.46 -48.73 25.50
CA ALA A 149 29.40 -48.59 24.38
C ALA A 149 30.75 -49.23 24.76
N THR A 150 31.27 -50.16 23.93
CA THR A 150 32.68 -50.58 23.98
C THR A 150 33.23 -51.08 22.64
N SER A 151 34.34 -50.43 22.22
CA SER A 151 35.58 -50.95 21.57
C SER A 151 35.61 -51.61 20.17
N ASP A 152 36.43 -50.99 19.30
CA ASP A 152 37.12 -51.42 18.05
C ASP A 152 38.40 -52.25 18.36
N PRO A 153 39.31 -52.72 17.45
CA PRO A 153 39.32 -53.02 15.99
C PRO A 153 39.90 -54.41 15.60
N THR A 154 39.74 -54.86 14.34
CA THR A 154 40.75 -55.70 13.63
C THR A 154 40.70 -55.55 12.11
N ALA A 155 41.85 -55.29 11.50
CA ALA A 155 42.12 -55.25 10.05
C ALA A 155 42.46 -56.64 9.48
N ASP A 156 42.17 -56.90 8.19
CA ASP A 156 43.12 -57.07 7.04
C ASP A 156 42.39 -57.68 5.80
N PRO A 157 42.97 -57.82 4.57
CA PRO A 157 42.37 -57.27 3.35
C PRO A 157 42.21 -58.30 2.22
N THR A 158 41.31 -58.08 1.27
CA THR A 158 41.46 -58.69 -0.08
C THR A 158 40.76 -57.83 -1.12
N ALA A 159 41.55 -57.36 -2.08
CA ALA A 159 41.10 -56.70 -3.29
C ALA A 159 40.46 -57.70 -4.27
N LEU A 160 39.37 -57.30 -4.93
CA LEU A 160 39.15 -57.68 -6.32
C LEU A 160 38.32 -56.62 -7.05
N ASP A 161 38.93 -56.12 -8.11
CA ASP A 161 38.46 -55.18 -9.12
C ASP A 161 37.28 -55.76 -9.91
N THR A 162 36.14 -55.05 -9.99
CA THR A 162 35.21 -55.16 -11.12
C THR A 162 34.35 -53.90 -11.28
N ALA A 163 34.56 -53.22 -12.41
CA ALA A 163 33.75 -52.24 -13.11
C ALA A 163 32.33 -51.92 -12.57
N ALA A 164 32.13 -50.64 -12.22
CA ALA A 164 30.83 -50.04 -11.94
C ALA A 164 29.99 -49.86 -13.23
N PRO A 165 28.70 -50.22 -13.23
CA PRO A 165 27.72 -49.62 -14.13
C PRO A 165 27.22 -48.30 -13.53
N MET A 166 27.32 -47.22 -14.32
CA MET A 166 26.76 -45.91 -14.01
C MET A 166 25.25 -46.02 -13.78
N MET A 167 24.80 -45.93 -12.53
CA MET A 167 23.41 -45.55 -12.24
C MET A 167 23.31 -44.02 -12.28
N MET A 168 22.37 -43.53 -13.08
CA MET A 168 21.90 -42.14 -13.01
C MET A 168 21.31 -41.91 -11.61
N ALA A 169 22.11 -41.35 -10.71
CA ALA A 169 21.60 -40.69 -9.53
C ALA A 169 20.91 -39.41 -10.01
N ALA A 170 19.59 -39.32 -9.81
CA ALA A 170 18.87 -38.07 -9.94
C ALA A 170 19.61 -37.03 -9.09
N ALA A 171 20.15 -36.00 -9.75
CA ALA A 171 20.74 -34.87 -9.06
C ALA A 171 19.65 -34.23 -8.19
N VAL A 172 19.75 -34.44 -6.88
CA VAL A 172 19.14 -33.53 -5.92
C VAL A 172 19.92 -32.23 -6.09
N GLU A 173 19.38 -31.32 -6.89
CA GLU A 173 19.89 -29.95 -6.98
C GLU A 173 19.96 -29.41 -5.54
N PRO A 174 21.14 -28.98 -5.04
CA PRO A 174 21.17 -28.26 -3.79
C PRO A 174 20.29 -27.03 -3.98
N VAL A 175 19.29 -26.88 -3.12
CA VAL A 175 18.53 -25.62 -2.99
C VAL A 175 19.59 -24.54 -2.84
N ALA A 176 19.84 -23.79 -3.90
CA ALA A 176 20.80 -22.72 -3.88
C ALA A 176 20.32 -21.76 -2.80
N LEU A 177 21.06 -21.71 -1.70
CA LEU A 177 20.83 -20.79 -0.61
C LEU A 177 20.88 -19.40 -1.24
N ALA A 178 19.71 -18.80 -1.48
CA ALA A 178 19.63 -17.46 -2.01
C ALA A 178 20.54 -16.59 -1.15
N ALA A 179 21.53 -15.94 -1.77
CA ALA A 179 22.44 -15.08 -1.05
C ALA A 179 21.61 -14.08 -0.24
N ILE A 180 21.61 -14.25 1.08
CA ILE A 180 20.85 -13.41 2.02
C ILE A 180 21.43 -12.01 1.84
N ALA A 181 20.65 -11.09 1.26
CA ALA A 181 21.01 -9.70 1.33
C ALA A 181 21.04 -9.36 2.83
N PRO A 182 22.16 -8.90 3.41
CA PRO A 182 22.18 -8.54 4.81
C PRO A 182 21.13 -7.46 5.06
N ALA A 183 20.44 -7.56 6.19
CA ALA A 183 19.54 -6.49 6.64
C ALA A 183 20.24 -5.13 6.56
N PRO A 184 19.52 -4.03 6.28
CA PRO A 184 20.12 -2.72 6.20
C PRO A 184 20.84 -2.43 7.52
N ALA A 185 22.03 -1.84 7.43
CA ALA A 185 22.87 -1.59 8.61
C ALA A 185 22.19 -0.69 9.66
N PHE A 186 21.10 -0.01 9.30
CA PHE A 186 20.27 0.77 10.19
C PHE A 186 18.78 0.66 9.82
N PRO A 187 17.87 0.47 10.81
CA PRO A 187 18.17 0.15 12.20
C PRO A 187 18.47 -1.35 12.37
N ALA A 188 19.34 -1.69 13.31
CA ALA A 188 19.49 -3.07 13.74
C ALA A 188 18.28 -3.49 14.60
N PRO A 189 17.76 -4.73 14.50
CA PRO A 189 16.66 -5.22 15.33
C PRO A 189 16.83 -4.90 16.82
N GLY A 190 15.77 -4.36 17.44
CA GLY A 190 15.80 -3.91 18.83
C GLY A 190 16.44 -2.53 19.07
N ALA A 191 16.91 -1.82 18.05
CA ALA A 191 17.52 -0.49 18.22
C ALA A 191 16.55 0.49 18.90
N GLN A 192 16.99 1.09 20.00
CA GLN A 192 16.27 2.15 20.69
C GLN A 192 16.48 3.48 19.94
N LEU A 193 15.41 4.08 19.41
CA LEU A 193 15.47 5.29 18.57
C LEU A 193 15.02 6.55 19.33
N SER A 194 14.33 6.38 20.44
CA SER A 194 14.00 7.42 21.42
C SER A 194 13.79 6.80 22.80
N PRO A 195 13.60 7.56 23.90
CA PRO A 195 13.31 6.98 25.22
C PRO A 195 12.07 6.06 25.26
N SER A 196 11.08 6.29 24.40
CA SER A 196 9.83 5.51 24.35
C SER A 196 9.76 4.53 23.18
N THR A 197 10.58 4.73 22.13
CA THR A 197 10.39 4.06 20.84
C THR A 197 11.61 3.26 20.42
N ASN A 198 11.37 2.02 19.99
CA ASN A 198 12.39 1.13 19.45
C ASN A 198 11.93 0.48 18.13
N PHE A 199 12.90 0.13 17.31
CA PHE A 199 12.73 -0.72 16.14
C PHE A 199 12.60 -2.18 16.56
N ILE A 200 11.71 -2.93 15.90
CA ILE A 200 11.49 -4.36 16.15
C ILE A 200 12.16 -5.17 15.04
N SER A 201 11.64 -5.04 13.82
CA SER A 201 11.98 -5.90 12.68
C SER A 201 11.68 -5.19 11.36
N TRP A 202 12.19 -5.74 10.26
CA TRP A 202 11.82 -5.29 8.93
C TRP A 202 10.58 -6.05 8.45
N LEU A 203 9.52 -5.33 8.09
CA LEU A 203 8.30 -5.93 7.54
C LEU A 203 8.51 -6.35 6.08
N THR A 204 9.18 -5.50 5.31
CA THR A 204 9.46 -5.71 3.89
C THR A 204 10.95 -5.68 3.59
N GLY A 205 11.29 -6.19 2.41
CA GLY A 205 12.64 -6.30 1.91
C GLY A 205 13.14 -7.75 1.95
N ASN A 206 14.32 -7.97 1.40
CA ASN A 206 14.92 -9.30 1.32
C ASN A 206 15.64 -9.70 2.62
N PHE A 207 14.91 -9.65 3.74
CA PHE A 207 15.44 -9.87 5.08
C PHE A 207 14.80 -11.10 5.75
N PRO A 208 15.48 -11.71 6.75
CA PRO A 208 15.06 -13.00 7.32
C PRO A 208 13.61 -13.12 7.82
N ASP A 209 13.03 -12.02 8.28
CA ASP A 209 11.70 -12.02 8.89
C ASP A 209 10.60 -12.42 7.89
N ASN A 210 10.73 -11.98 6.63
CA ASN A 210 9.71 -12.21 5.62
C ASN A 210 10.20 -12.57 4.22
N TYR A 211 11.48 -12.32 3.88
CA TYR A 211 12.06 -12.53 2.54
C TYR A 211 11.12 -12.10 1.40
N THR A 212 10.61 -10.87 1.46
CA THR A 212 9.47 -10.48 0.61
C THR A 212 9.80 -10.48 -0.88
N LEU A 213 11.09 -10.39 -1.25
CA LEU A 213 11.52 -10.47 -2.63
C LEU A 213 11.28 -11.86 -3.22
N SER A 214 11.73 -12.92 -2.54
CA SER A 214 11.61 -14.28 -3.07
C SER A 214 10.19 -14.84 -2.96
N ARG A 215 9.38 -14.33 -2.01
CA ARG A 215 8.02 -14.83 -1.72
C ARG A 215 6.92 -14.02 -2.38
N PHE A 216 7.15 -12.75 -2.66
CA PHE A 216 6.12 -11.84 -3.19
C PHE A 216 6.64 -10.95 -4.33
N GLY A 217 7.91 -11.05 -4.71
CA GLY A 217 8.52 -10.14 -5.69
C GLY A 217 8.58 -8.71 -5.18
N ILE A 218 8.71 -8.51 -3.86
CA ILE A 218 8.78 -7.20 -3.20
C ILE A 218 10.18 -7.00 -2.65
N ASN A 219 11.01 -6.25 -3.36
CA ASN A 219 12.33 -5.83 -2.88
C ASN A 219 12.25 -4.59 -1.99
N GLY A 220 11.28 -3.72 -2.25
CA GLY A 220 11.03 -2.52 -1.47
C GLY A 220 9.63 -1.97 -1.76
N THR A 221 9.04 -1.34 -0.76
CA THR A 221 7.74 -0.69 -0.84
C THR A 221 7.64 0.46 0.15
N ASP A 222 6.65 1.32 -0.04
CA ASP A 222 6.34 2.38 0.92
C ASP A 222 4.94 2.27 1.53
N VAL A 223 4.72 3.12 2.53
CA VAL A 223 3.51 3.11 3.34
C VAL A 223 3.43 1.80 4.15
N GLY A 224 2.29 1.14 4.27
CA GLY A 224 2.06 0.06 5.24
C GLY A 224 0.85 0.31 6.13
N ILE A 225 -0.25 0.81 5.53
CA ILE A 225 -1.52 1.02 6.21
C ILE A 225 -2.05 -0.32 6.69
N ILE A 226 -2.20 -0.45 8.00
CA ILE A 226 -2.58 -1.69 8.66
C ILE A 226 -3.97 -1.55 9.26
N TRP A 227 -4.83 -2.54 9.03
CA TRP A 227 -6.16 -2.60 9.62
C TRP A 227 -6.61 -4.03 9.87
N ASP A 228 -7.55 -4.18 10.81
CA ASP A 228 -8.23 -5.44 11.11
C ASP A 228 -9.31 -5.69 10.05
N ASN A 229 -9.33 -6.87 9.42
CA ASN A 229 -10.30 -7.19 8.36
C ASN A 229 -11.75 -7.30 8.87
N GLY A 230 -11.98 -7.27 10.18
CA GLY A 230 -13.30 -7.29 10.79
C GLY A 230 -14.01 -8.64 10.70
N MET A 231 -13.28 -9.70 10.34
CA MET A 231 -13.80 -11.07 10.34
C MET A 231 -13.56 -11.74 11.69
N VAL A 232 -14.45 -12.64 12.07
CA VAL A 232 -14.25 -13.54 13.21
C VAL A 232 -13.76 -14.86 12.66
N ASP A 233 -12.75 -15.44 13.31
CA ASP A 233 -12.21 -16.75 13.00
C ASP A 233 -13.28 -17.85 13.16
N ASP A 234 -13.45 -18.69 12.13
CA ASP A 234 -14.29 -19.87 12.19
C ASP A 234 -13.40 -21.09 12.53
N PRO A 235 -13.46 -21.61 13.77
CA PRO A 235 -12.57 -22.69 14.20
C PRO A 235 -12.83 -24.02 13.47
N SER A 236 -13.87 -24.11 12.63
CA SER A 236 -14.13 -25.28 11.78
C SER A 236 -13.34 -25.29 10.48
N THR A 237 -12.71 -24.17 10.09
CA THR A 237 -11.86 -24.08 8.90
C THR A 237 -10.39 -24.30 9.26
N PRO A 238 -9.54 -24.71 8.30
CA PRO A 238 -8.11 -24.97 8.56
C PRO A 238 -7.23 -23.72 8.47
N TYR A 239 -7.81 -22.53 8.28
CA TYR A 239 -7.10 -21.27 8.11
C TYR A 239 -7.74 -20.20 9.01
N ASN A 240 -6.97 -19.19 9.41
CA ASN A 240 -7.49 -18.14 10.27
C ASN A 240 -8.08 -16.99 9.45
N GLU A 241 -9.40 -16.77 9.55
CA GLU A 241 -10.07 -15.69 8.83
C GLU A 241 -9.85 -14.31 9.46
N HIS A 242 -9.55 -14.23 10.76
CA HIS A 242 -9.28 -12.98 11.45
C HIS A 242 -7.84 -12.52 11.17
N GLN A 243 -7.70 -11.55 10.26
CA GLN A 243 -6.41 -11.12 9.74
C GLN A 243 -6.22 -9.61 9.82
N LEU A 244 -4.98 -9.21 10.05
CA LEU A 244 -4.48 -7.90 9.67
C LEU A 244 -4.25 -7.86 8.16
N LEU A 245 -4.75 -6.81 7.52
CA LEU A 245 -4.42 -6.47 6.14
C LEU A 245 -3.48 -5.27 6.17
N ILE A 246 -2.49 -5.28 5.28
CA ILE A 246 -1.46 -4.24 5.19
C ILE A 246 -1.34 -3.81 3.73
N ALA A 247 -1.77 -2.58 3.43
CA ALA A 247 -1.71 -2.00 2.11
C ALA A 247 -0.50 -1.07 1.98
N PHE A 248 0.22 -1.25 0.88
CA PHE A 248 1.43 -0.50 0.57
C PHE A 248 1.24 0.33 -0.70
N GLY A 249 2.06 1.35 -0.86
CA GLY A 249 2.10 2.19 -2.05
C GLY A 249 3.05 1.64 -3.10
N ASP A 250 3.84 2.53 -3.69
CA ASP A 250 4.77 2.19 -4.76
C ASP A 250 5.65 1.02 -4.31
N THR A 251 5.75 -0.01 -5.15
CA THR A 251 6.35 -1.29 -4.80
C THR A 251 7.24 -1.77 -5.93
N PHE A 252 8.49 -2.05 -5.61
CA PHE A 252 9.51 -2.47 -6.56
C PHE A 252 9.92 -3.92 -6.29
N GLY A 253 10.13 -4.68 -7.36
CA GLY A 253 10.62 -6.06 -7.29
C GLY A 253 12.08 -6.15 -7.69
N ASP A 254 12.41 -7.10 -8.56
CA ASP A 254 13.76 -7.32 -9.06
C ASP A 254 14.30 -6.04 -9.76
N PRO A 255 15.40 -5.44 -9.27
CA PRO A 255 15.98 -4.23 -9.85
C PRO A 255 16.52 -4.45 -11.27
N ASN A 256 16.78 -5.69 -11.68
CA ASN A 256 17.30 -6.03 -13.01
C ASN A 256 16.18 -6.33 -14.02
N ALA A 257 14.95 -6.52 -13.56
CA ALA A 257 13.82 -6.78 -14.42
C ALA A 257 13.33 -5.49 -15.12
N PRO A 258 12.73 -5.60 -16.33
CA PRO A 258 12.12 -4.45 -17.00
C PRO A 258 11.13 -3.70 -16.11
N GLY A 259 11.26 -2.38 -16.06
CA GLY A 259 10.41 -1.54 -15.20
C GLY A 259 10.54 -1.83 -13.70
N GLN A 260 11.59 -2.55 -13.27
CA GLN A 260 11.85 -2.95 -11.87
C GLN A 260 10.66 -3.69 -11.23
N GLN A 261 9.82 -4.34 -12.05
CA GLN A 261 8.58 -4.98 -11.61
C GLN A 261 7.71 -4.04 -10.76
N TRP A 262 7.67 -2.77 -11.11
CA TRP A 262 6.96 -1.76 -10.34
C TRP A 262 5.45 -1.97 -10.37
N ARG A 263 4.82 -1.81 -9.21
CA ARG A 263 3.36 -1.77 -8.98
C ARG A 263 3.06 -0.58 -8.07
N SER A 264 1.99 0.14 -8.33
CA SER A 264 1.56 1.31 -7.54
C SER A 264 1.12 0.98 -6.13
N ASN A 265 0.69 -0.27 -5.90
CA ASN A 265 0.22 -0.73 -4.60
C ASN A 265 0.20 -2.26 -4.55
N VAL A 266 0.40 -2.81 -3.37
CA VAL A 266 0.24 -4.24 -3.07
C VAL A 266 -0.40 -4.42 -1.70
N LEU A 267 -0.84 -5.65 -1.40
CA LEU A 267 -1.44 -6.01 -0.13
C LEU A 267 -0.74 -7.24 0.46
N LEU A 268 -0.39 -7.18 1.74
CA LEU A 268 -0.04 -8.34 2.54
C LEU A 268 -1.10 -8.60 3.61
N ARG A 269 -1.19 -9.83 4.08
CA ARG A 269 -2.10 -10.29 5.15
C ARG A 269 -1.34 -11.08 6.19
N THR A 270 -1.79 -11.02 7.44
CA THR A 270 -1.25 -11.87 8.51
C THR A 270 -2.27 -12.08 9.61
N SER A 271 -2.26 -13.24 10.24
CA SER A 271 -2.97 -13.54 11.49
C SER A 271 -2.03 -13.60 12.70
N ASP A 272 -0.79 -13.10 12.54
CA ASP A 272 0.22 -13.08 13.60
C ASP A 272 -0.17 -12.11 14.72
N LEU A 273 -0.16 -12.62 15.95
CA LEU A 273 -0.52 -11.90 17.17
C LEU A 273 0.70 -11.52 18.01
N VAL A 274 1.89 -12.05 17.71
CA VAL A 274 3.10 -11.86 18.53
C VAL A 274 3.87 -10.64 18.04
N LEU A 275 3.30 -9.45 18.22
CA LEU A 275 3.86 -8.22 17.65
C LEU A 275 5.27 -7.86 18.15
N SER A 276 5.73 -8.47 19.25
CA SER A 276 7.04 -8.22 19.88
C SER A 276 8.23 -8.78 19.12
N ASP A 277 8.06 -9.80 18.27
CA ASP A 277 9.14 -10.38 17.46
C ASP A 277 9.08 -9.98 15.98
N GLY A 278 8.03 -9.23 15.60
CA GLY A 278 7.82 -8.70 14.26
C GLY A 278 6.41 -9.00 13.79
N LEU A 279 6.22 -8.95 12.47
CA LEU A 279 5.02 -9.47 11.82
C LEU A 279 5.44 -10.51 10.80
N SER A 280 5.12 -11.78 11.07
CA SER A 280 5.30 -12.84 10.09
C SER A 280 4.17 -12.82 9.06
N ILE A 281 4.53 -12.85 7.78
CA ILE A 281 3.57 -12.92 6.67
C ILE A 281 3.56 -14.38 6.17
N PRO A 282 2.41 -15.09 6.14
CA PRO A 282 2.32 -16.43 5.56
C PRO A 282 2.51 -16.39 4.03
N ASN A 283 2.66 -17.54 3.39
CA ASN A 283 2.80 -17.57 1.93
C ASN A 283 1.54 -17.04 1.24
N GLY A 284 1.75 -16.36 0.11
CA GLY A 284 0.65 -15.89 -0.73
C GLY A 284 0.01 -17.04 -1.50
N THR A 285 -1.19 -16.78 -2.00
CA THR A 285 -2.00 -17.75 -2.73
C THR A 285 -2.40 -17.16 -4.08
N VAL A 286 -2.21 -17.95 -5.14
CA VAL A 286 -2.86 -17.67 -6.43
C VAL A 286 -4.32 -18.06 -6.27
N ILE A 287 -5.24 -17.24 -6.77
CA ILE A 287 -6.67 -17.46 -6.55
C ILE A 287 -7.12 -18.80 -7.16
N ASN A 288 -7.83 -19.58 -6.35
CA ASN A 288 -8.58 -20.73 -6.80
C ASN A 288 -9.98 -20.61 -6.18
N ALA A 289 -10.98 -20.23 -6.98
CA ALA A 289 -12.33 -19.96 -6.46
C ALA A 289 -13.01 -21.18 -5.83
N ALA A 290 -12.53 -22.40 -6.10
CA ALA A 290 -13.01 -23.62 -5.45
C ALA A 290 -12.37 -23.84 -4.05
N ASP A 291 -11.32 -23.10 -3.72
CA ASP A 291 -10.57 -23.21 -2.47
C ASP A 291 -10.58 -21.87 -1.73
N LEU A 292 -11.44 -21.79 -0.71
CA LEU A 292 -11.63 -20.59 0.09
C LEU A 292 -10.36 -20.18 0.87
N SER A 293 -9.43 -21.10 1.13
CA SER A 293 -8.16 -20.78 1.79
C SER A 293 -7.34 -19.76 0.99
N THR A 294 -7.57 -19.66 -0.34
CA THR A 294 -6.86 -18.71 -1.19
C THR A 294 -7.17 -17.25 -0.91
N TYR A 295 -8.25 -16.95 -0.18
CA TYR A 295 -8.58 -15.59 0.29
C TYR A 295 -7.85 -15.19 1.58
N PHE A 296 -7.21 -16.15 2.26
CA PHE A 296 -6.57 -15.97 3.57
C PHE A 296 -5.06 -16.23 3.53
N GLY A 297 -4.46 -16.44 2.35
CA GLY A 297 -3.01 -16.43 2.18
C GLY A 297 -2.41 -15.03 2.40
N GLY A 298 -1.10 -14.98 2.65
CA GLY A 298 -0.41 -13.75 3.07
C GLY A 298 -0.32 -12.64 2.02
N ALA A 299 -0.71 -12.90 0.77
CA ALA A 299 -0.85 -11.88 -0.27
C ALA A 299 -1.75 -12.38 -1.42
N PRO A 300 -2.53 -11.51 -2.07
CA PRO A 300 -3.07 -11.76 -3.40
C PRO A 300 -1.93 -11.88 -4.41
N LEU A 301 -1.76 -13.05 -5.03
CA LEU A 301 -0.72 -13.27 -6.04
C LEU A 301 -1.25 -13.14 -7.46
N ALA A 302 -0.47 -12.51 -8.35
CA ALA A 302 -0.72 -12.53 -9.79
C ALA A 302 -0.25 -13.87 -10.41
N TYR A 303 0.86 -14.40 -9.90
CA TYR A 303 1.40 -15.72 -10.15
C TYR A 303 2.30 -16.11 -8.97
N VAL A 304 2.76 -17.35 -8.93
CA VAL A 304 3.56 -17.88 -7.82
C VAL A 304 4.70 -16.91 -7.49
N ASN A 305 4.83 -16.61 -6.20
CA ASN A 305 5.83 -15.71 -5.62
C ASN A 305 5.79 -14.25 -6.12
N PHE A 306 4.66 -13.78 -6.64
CA PHE A 306 4.55 -12.40 -7.14
C PHE A 306 3.22 -11.74 -6.76
N ALA A 307 3.28 -10.78 -5.84
CA ALA A 307 2.13 -10.01 -5.39
C ALA A 307 1.51 -9.20 -6.53
N LYS A 308 0.19 -9.24 -6.61
CA LYS A 308 -0.63 -8.51 -7.56
C LYS A 308 -0.75 -7.03 -7.15
N GLN A 309 -0.83 -6.15 -8.15
CA GLN A 309 -1.35 -4.79 -7.93
C GLN A 309 -2.84 -4.84 -7.63
N ILE A 310 -3.24 -4.40 -6.43
CA ILE A 310 -4.61 -4.61 -5.95
C ILE A 310 -5.59 -3.59 -6.52
N ILE A 311 -5.16 -2.34 -6.73
CA ILE A 311 -5.95 -1.24 -7.27
C ILE A 311 -5.22 -0.68 -8.50
N ASN A 312 -5.86 -0.79 -9.67
CA ASN A 312 -5.37 -0.18 -10.90
C ASN A 312 -5.88 1.26 -11.01
N ASP A 313 -5.11 2.12 -11.69
CA ASP A 313 -5.56 3.48 -12.00
C ASP A 313 -6.82 3.42 -12.90
N PRO A 314 -7.96 3.96 -12.44
CA PRO A 314 -9.18 4.04 -13.25
C PRO A 314 -9.10 5.09 -14.38
N ASN A 315 -7.97 5.80 -14.54
CA ASN A 315 -7.73 6.83 -15.56
C ASN A 315 -8.74 8.00 -15.51
N VAL A 316 -9.19 8.37 -14.31
CA VAL A 316 -10.10 9.52 -14.10
C VAL A 316 -9.40 10.86 -14.40
N GLY A 317 -8.09 10.91 -14.23
CA GLY A 317 -7.25 12.07 -14.52
C GLY A 317 -5.79 11.65 -14.60
N PRO A 318 -4.86 12.57 -14.95
CA PRO A 318 -3.45 12.23 -15.07
C PRO A 318 -2.89 11.77 -13.72
N ALA A 319 -2.42 10.53 -13.65
CA ALA A 319 -1.70 10.03 -12.50
C ALA A 319 -0.46 9.27 -12.97
N VAL A 320 0.65 9.46 -12.25
CA VAL A 320 1.81 8.59 -12.39
C VAL A 320 1.64 7.36 -11.51
N THR A 321 1.02 7.47 -10.34
CA THR A 321 0.78 6.33 -9.43
C THR A 321 -0.47 6.52 -8.57
N ILE A 322 -0.99 5.41 -8.06
CA ILE A 322 -2.13 5.35 -7.12
C ILE A 322 -1.68 4.73 -5.80
N ILE A 323 -1.66 5.53 -4.73
CA ILE A 323 -1.12 5.13 -3.43
C ILE A 323 -2.26 5.06 -2.39
N PRO A 324 -2.45 3.93 -1.69
CA PRO A 324 -3.34 3.83 -0.53
C PRO A 324 -2.94 4.84 0.56
N THR A 325 -3.93 5.42 1.21
CA THR A 325 -3.74 6.43 2.28
C THR A 325 -4.47 6.06 3.57
N ALA A 326 -5.60 5.36 3.47
CA ALA A 326 -6.33 4.83 4.61
C ALA A 326 -7.04 3.53 4.23
N ALA A 327 -7.33 2.70 5.22
CA ALA A 327 -8.14 1.51 5.05
C ALA A 327 -8.99 1.22 6.28
N ILE A 328 -10.13 0.56 6.10
CA ILE A 328 -11.04 0.17 7.18
C ILE A 328 -11.95 -0.99 6.73
N SER A 329 -12.34 -1.84 7.68
CA SER A 329 -13.39 -2.84 7.51
C SER A 329 -14.73 -2.33 8.04
N VAL A 330 -15.82 -2.59 7.31
CA VAL A 330 -17.19 -2.25 7.72
C VAL A 330 -18.08 -3.48 7.55
N PRO A 331 -18.86 -3.88 8.57
CA PRO A 331 -19.83 -4.97 8.47
C PRO A 331 -20.84 -4.73 7.36
N THR A 332 -20.99 -5.70 6.49
CA THR A 332 -21.91 -5.67 5.34
C THR A 332 -22.56 -7.05 5.20
N PRO A 333 -23.58 -7.35 6.02
CA PRO A 333 -24.30 -8.62 5.94
C PRO A 333 -24.79 -8.90 4.52
N GLY A 334 -24.61 -10.14 4.07
CA GLY A 334 -24.96 -10.58 2.71
C GLY A 334 -23.81 -10.49 1.69
N THR A 335 -22.67 -9.92 2.04
CA THR A 335 -21.41 -10.11 1.27
C THR A 335 -20.75 -11.45 1.63
N MET A 336 -19.77 -11.87 0.82
CA MET A 336 -19.13 -13.20 0.92
C MET A 336 -18.68 -13.56 2.34
N PHE A 337 -18.08 -12.60 3.06
CA PHE A 337 -17.59 -12.78 4.43
C PHE A 337 -18.32 -11.87 5.43
N GLY A 338 -19.46 -11.28 5.05
CA GLY A 338 -20.23 -10.37 5.91
C GLY A 338 -19.53 -9.04 6.24
N VAL A 339 -18.42 -8.73 5.58
CA VAL A 339 -17.63 -7.51 5.80
C VAL A 339 -17.06 -7.01 4.47
N THR A 340 -17.02 -5.68 4.31
CA THR A 340 -16.40 -5.01 3.17
C THR A 340 -15.15 -4.27 3.65
N GLN A 341 -14.05 -4.47 2.95
CA GLN A 341 -12.82 -3.70 3.10
C GLN A 341 -12.91 -2.46 2.22
N TYR A 342 -12.54 -1.29 2.74
CA TYR A 342 -12.46 -0.04 1.99
C TYR A 342 -11.05 0.53 2.07
N ILE A 343 -10.50 0.99 0.94
CA ILE A 343 -9.25 1.75 0.87
C ILE A 343 -9.55 3.12 0.29
N ASN A 344 -9.11 4.18 0.97
CA ASN A 344 -8.96 5.49 0.35
C ASN A 344 -7.58 5.57 -0.29
N PHE A 345 -7.50 5.96 -1.56
CA PHE A 345 -6.23 6.15 -2.27
C PHE A 345 -6.11 7.56 -2.83
N MET A 346 -4.88 8.00 -3.00
CA MET A 346 -4.54 9.22 -3.72
C MET A 346 -3.99 8.89 -5.11
N ALA A 347 -4.38 9.68 -6.10
CA ALA A 347 -3.82 9.62 -7.46
C ALA A 347 -2.78 10.73 -7.63
N VAL A 348 -1.50 10.37 -7.57
CA VAL A 348 -0.39 11.33 -7.66
C VAL A 348 -0.19 11.72 -9.11
N GLN A 349 -0.33 13.00 -9.41
CA GLN A 349 -0.12 13.56 -10.74
C GLN A 349 1.37 13.76 -11.03
N GLN A 350 2.10 14.33 -10.08
CA GLN A 350 3.54 14.60 -10.21
C GLN A 350 4.21 14.73 -8.85
N TRP A 351 5.44 14.25 -8.77
CA TRP A 351 6.34 14.45 -7.64
C TRP A 351 7.04 15.80 -7.74
N GLY A 352 7.16 16.50 -6.61
CA GLY A 352 7.93 17.73 -6.46
C GLY A 352 9.18 17.50 -5.61
N ASN A 353 9.61 18.56 -4.90
CA ASN A 353 10.67 18.42 -3.89
C ASN A 353 10.25 17.42 -2.79
N PRO A 354 11.20 16.82 -2.06
CA PRO A 354 10.88 15.91 -0.96
C PRO A 354 9.82 16.49 -0.02
N GLY A 355 8.73 15.74 0.18
CA GLY A 355 7.56 16.17 0.97
C GLY A 355 6.50 16.97 0.22
N TYR A 356 6.68 17.21 -1.09
CA TYR A 356 5.75 17.91 -1.96
C TYR A 356 5.41 17.06 -3.20
N TRP A 357 4.13 16.91 -3.47
CA TRP A 357 3.60 16.30 -4.69
C TRP A 357 2.23 16.87 -4.97
N THR A 358 1.76 16.81 -6.20
CA THR A 358 0.39 17.19 -6.57
C THR A 358 -0.40 15.93 -6.87
N THR A 359 -1.64 15.85 -6.37
CA THR A 359 -2.59 14.79 -6.73
C THR A 359 -3.61 15.32 -7.74
N SER A 360 -4.09 14.45 -8.62
CA SER A 360 -5.24 14.77 -9.47
C SER A 360 -6.56 14.59 -8.72
N TYR A 361 -6.65 13.54 -7.91
CA TYR A 361 -7.83 13.23 -7.10
C TYR A 361 -7.49 12.26 -5.96
N SER A 362 -8.43 12.07 -5.05
CA SER A 362 -8.51 10.90 -4.16
C SER A 362 -9.85 10.19 -4.36
N ALA A 363 -9.91 8.90 -4.06
CA ALA A 363 -11.14 8.11 -4.18
C ALA A 363 -11.09 6.85 -3.31
N ILE A 364 -12.20 6.12 -3.29
CA ILE A 364 -12.35 4.87 -2.54
C ILE A 364 -12.38 3.69 -3.52
N ALA A 365 -11.67 2.62 -3.15
CA ALA A 365 -11.88 1.28 -3.68
C ALA A 365 -12.38 0.36 -2.56
N TYR A 366 -13.13 -0.69 -2.90
CA TYR A 366 -13.64 -1.64 -1.93
C TYR A 366 -13.46 -3.10 -2.37
N SER A 367 -13.40 -4.00 -1.40
CA SER A 367 -13.27 -5.45 -1.60
C SER A 367 -14.22 -6.18 -0.65
N GLN A 368 -14.90 -7.20 -1.17
CA GLN A 368 -15.81 -8.07 -0.41
C GLN A 368 -15.22 -9.48 -0.22
N ASP A 369 -13.99 -9.71 -0.67
CA ASP A 369 -13.32 -11.00 -0.74
C ASP A 369 -11.95 -10.96 -0.04
N ASN A 370 -11.94 -10.38 1.17
CA ASN A 370 -10.76 -10.21 2.01
C ASN A 370 -9.56 -9.52 1.31
N GLY A 371 -9.82 -8.54 0.44
CA GLY A 371 -8.77 -7.79 -0.27
C GLY A 371 -8.15 -8.51 -1.47
N GLN A 372 -8.76 -9.61 -1.94
CA GLN A 372 -8.25 -10.36 -3.10
C GLN A 372 -8.49 -9.62 -4.42
N ASN A 373 -9.69 -9.03 -4.56
CA ASN A 373 -10.07 -8.20 -5.69
C ASN A 373 -10.69 -6.90 -5.20
N TRP A 374 -10.39 -5.81 -5.90
CA TRP A 374 -10.84 -4.47 -5.54
C TRP A 374 -11.62 -3.84 -6.66
N THR A 375 -12.70 -3.18 -6.29
CA THR A 375 -13.57 -2.42 -7.19
C THR A 375 -13.42 -0.94 -6.90
N PHE A 376 -13.10 -0.17 -7.94
CA PHE A 376 -13.09 1.29 -7.87
C PHE A 376 -14.52 1.83 -7.70
N ALA A 377 -14.72 2.85 -6.86
CA ALA A 377 -16.01 3.52 -6.67
C ALA A 377 -16.00 4.94 -7.28
N PRO A 378 -16.49 5.12 -8.52
CA PRO A 378 -16.45 6.42 -9.20
C PRO A 378 -17.19 7.55 -8.48
N SER A 379 -18.26 7.24 -7.74
CA SER A 379 -19.03 8.20 -6.94
C SER A 379 -18.24 8.83 -5.80
N THR A 380 -17.05 8.31 -5.50
CA THR A 380 -16.20 8.75 -4.38
C THR A 380 -15.02 9.62 -4.81
N VAL A 381 -14.92 9.96 -6.10
CA VAL A 381 -13.86 10.81 -6.63
C VAL A 381 -13.93 12.21 -6.04
N ARG A 382 -12.83 12.63 -5.42
CA ARG A 382 -12.58 13.98 -4.88
C ARG A 382 -11.46 14.63 -5.70
N LEU A 383 -11.84 15.34 -6.77
CA LEU A 383 -10.88 16.09 -7.60
C LEU A 383 -10.12 17.11 -6.75
N ASN A 384 -8.82 17.25 -7.00
CA ASN A 384 -7.98 18.20 -6.29
C ASN A 384 -8.16 19.63 -6.81
N GLN A 385 -9.26 20.26 -6.42
CA GLN A 385 -9.65 21.60 -6.85
C GLN A 385 -9.86 22.50 -5.65
N TRP A 386 -9.06 23.57 -5.53
CA TRP A 386 -8.98 24.42 -4.33
C TRP A 386 -10.31 25.10 -3.94
N TRP A 387 -11.25 25.28 -4.87
CA TRP A 387 -12.55 25.91 -4.61
C TRP A 387 -13.63 24.94 -4.12
N THR A 388 -13.38 23.62 -4.14
CA THR A 388 -14.40 22.62 -3.74
C THR A 388 -14.30 22.19 -2.28
N GLY A 389 -13.13 22.34 -1.66
CA GLY A 389 -12.81 21.77 -0.36
C GLY A 389 -12.26 20.33 -0.43
N ASN A 390 -12.40 19.64 -1.56
CA ASN A 390 -11.88 18.28 -1.76
C ASN A 390 -10.35 18.22 -1.65
N GLN A 391 -9.65 19.32 -1.91
CA GLN A 391 -8.20 19.42 -1.71
C GLN A 391 -7.78 19.14 -0.27
N ASN A 392 -8.69 19.20 0.71
CA ASN A 392 -8.42 18.91 2.12
C ASN A 392 -8.49 17.41 2.46
N PHE A 393 -8.90 16.56 1.51
CA PHE A 393 -9.15 15.13 1.70
C PHE A 393 -8.43 14.29 0.63
N GLN A 394 -7.24 14.71 0.21
CA GLN A 394 -6.44 14.01 -0.80
C GLN A 394 -5.72 12.80 -0.21
N GLN A 395 -5.31 12.90 1.05
CA GLN A 395 -4.90 11.76 1.87
C GLN A 395 -5.89 11.61 3.03
N ALA A 396 -5.93 10.44 3.64
CA ALA A 396 -6.92 10.11 4.67
C ALA A 396 -6.33 9.28 5.81
N SER A 397 -7.08 9.21 6.92
CA SER A 397 -7.07 8.13 7.90
C SER A 397 -8.52 7.80 8.26
N TYR A 398 -8.85 6.52 8.37
CA TYR A 398 -10.18 6.10 8.83
C TYR A 398 -10.20 5.75 10.32
N LEU A 399 -11.34 5.97 10.95
CA LEU A 399 -11.62 5.60 12.34
C LEU A 399 -13.09 5.14 12.43
N ARG A 400 -13.34 3.99 13.05
CA ARG A 400 -14.68 3.44 13.28
C ARG A 400 -14.87 3.16 14.76
N PRO A 401 -15.38 4.12 15.57
CA PRO A 401 -15.45 3.97 17.01
C PRO A 401 -16.66 3.14 17.49
N GLY A 402 -17.55 2.72 16.58
CA GLY A 402 -18.74 1.92 16.89
C GLY A 402 -20.00 2.74 17.20
N ASP A 403 -20.02 4.02 16.82
CA ASP A 403 -21.19 4.91 16.95
C ASP A 403 -22.07 4.97 15.68
N GLY A 404 -21.86 4.02 14.75
CA GLY A 404 -22.55 3.95 13.46
C GLY A 404 -21.96 4.84 12.37
N TYR A 405 -20.86 5.54 12.64
CA TYR A 405 -20.14 6.35 11.68
C TYR A 405 -18.73 5.83 11.41
N VAL A 406 -18.28 6.01 10.17
CA VAL A 406 -16.86 6.02 9.83
C VAL A 406 -16.40 7.47 9.76
N TYR A 407 -15.39 7.79 10.55
CA TYR A 407 -14.68 9.07 10.52
C TYR A 407 -13.54 9.01 9.52
N MET A 408 -13.38 10.07 8.73
CA MET A 408 -12.31 10.26 7.76
C MET A 408 -11.55 11.54 8.12
N TYR A 409 -10.35 11.38 8.65
CA TYR A 409 -9.42 12.48 8.84
C TYR A 409 -8.72 12.74 7.52
N GLY A 410 -8.83 13.95 6.97
CA GLY A 410 -8.25 14.32 5.68
C GLY A 410 -7.04 15.22 5.81
N THR A 411 -6.10 15.11 4.87
CA THR A 411 -5.10 16.15 4.63
C THR A 411 -5.02 16.50 3.15
N PRO A 412 -4.47 17.68 2.81
CA PRO A 412 -4.00 17.98 1.46
C PRO A 412 -2.93 17.02 0.94
N ASN A 413 -2.62 17.14 -0.35
CA ASN A 413 -1.45 16.50 -0.94
C ASN A 413 -0.16 17.05 -0.32
N GLY A 414 0.87 16.22 -0.27
CA GLY A 414 2.14 16.58 0.38
C GLY A 414 2.11 16.44 1.91
N ARG A 415 3.16 16.94 2.56
CA ARG A 415 3.39 16.81 4.01
C ARG A 415 3.16 18.09 4.82
N GLN A 416 2.70 19.15 4.15
CA GLN A 416 2.65 20.51 4.69
C GLN A 416 1.23 20.97 5.06
N GLY A 417 0.26 20.06 5.00
CA GLY A 417 -1.15 20.37 5.19
C GLY A 417 -1.62 20.35 6.65
N ASN A 418 -2.83 20.87 6.86
CA ASN A 418 -3.56 20.70 8.12
C ASN A 418 -4.42 19.43 8.08
N ALA A 419 -4.83 18.95 9.25
CA ALA A 419 -5.80 17.86 9.38
C ALA A 419 -7.24 18.40 9.43
N TYR A 420 -8.12 17.79 8.64
CA TYR A 420 -9.55 18.08 8.57
C TYR A 420 -10.34 16.82 8.92
N LEU A 421 -11.64 16.96 9.22
CA LEU A 421 -12.47 15.82 9.58
C LEU A 421 -13.77 15.78 8.81
N ALA A 422 -14.10 14.59 8.33
CA ALA A 422 -15.42 14.21 7.89
C ALA A 422 -15.89 12.95 8.63
N ARG A 423 -17.18 12.66 8.56
CA ARG A 423 -17.74 11.36 8.93
C ARG A 423 -18.86 10.98 7.98
N VAL A 424 -19.17 9.70 7.89
CA VAL A 424 -20.26 9.16 7.08
C VAL A 424 -20.92 8.01 7.81
N PRO A 425 -22.25 7.83 7.74
CA PRO A 425 -22.88 6.60 8.23
C PRO A 425 -22.22 5.38 7.59
N GLU A 426 -21.96 4.32 8.36
CA GLU A 426 -21.28 3.10 7.89
C GLU A 426 -21.86 2.54 6.56
N PRO A 427 -23.19 2.42 6.37
CA PRO A 427 -23.76 1.92 5.12
C PRO A 427 -23.59 2.85 3.91
N SER A 428 -23.17 4.09 4.13
CA SER A 428 -23.08 5.15 3.11
C SER A 428 -21.64 5.49 2.72
N MET A 429 -20.66 4.62 3.04
CA MET A 429 -19.23 4.81 2.71
C MET A 429 -18.96 5.21 1.25
N LEU A 430 -19.79 4.79 0.30
CA LEU A 430 -19.61 5.05 -1.13
C LEU A 430 -20.43 6.24 -1.67
N ASP A 431 -21.15 6.97 -0.81
CA ASP A 431 -21.99 8.11 -1.18
C ASP A 431 -21.48 9.42 -0.54
N LEU A 432 -20.73 10.21 -1.33
CA LEU A 432 -20.17 11.49 -0.87
C LEU A 432 -21.23 12.52 -0.47
N THR A 433 -22.47 12.39 -0.93
CA THR A 433 -23.55 13.31 -0.56
C THR A 433 -23.98 13.13 0.91
N LYS A 434 -23.65 11.99 1.52
CA LYS A 434 -23.93 11.67 2.93
C LYS A 434 -22.78 12.03 3.87
N TYR A 435 -21.61 12.38 3.34
CA TYR A 435 -20.48 12.79 4.17
C TYR A 435 -20.79 14.10 4.87
N GLN A 436 -20.52 14.13 6.16
CA GLN A 436 -20.65 15.27 7.04
C GLN A 436 -19.27 15.80 7.38
N TYR A 437 -19.05 17.10 7.21
CA TYR A 437 -17.76 17.75 7.40
C TYR A 437 -17.78 18.62 8.66
N TRP A 438 -16.75 18.48 9.49
CA TRP A 438 -16.69 19.18 10.77
C TRP A 438 -16.15 20.60 10.59
N ASN A 439 -16.95 21.60 10.96
CA ASN A 439 -16.54 23.02 10.90
C ASN A 439 -16.06 23.60 12.24
N GLY A 440 -15.85 22.76 13.26
CA GLY A 440 -15.34 23.20 14.56
C GLY A 440 -13.83 23.38 14.54
N ASN A 441 -13.37 24.61 14.77
CA ASN A 441 -11.95 24.93 14.83
C ASN A 441 -11.27 24.25 16.03
N ALA A 442 -9.98 23.93 15.86
CA ALA A 442 -9.10 23.64 16.99
C ALA A 442 -9.19 24.74 18.05
N ALA A 443 -9.21 24.35 19.32
CA ALA A 443 -9.19 25.30 20.43
C ALA A 443 -7.90 26.13 20.44
N ALA A 444 -8.02 27.38 20.88
CA ALA A 444 -6.85 28.22 21.17
C ALA A 444 -5.99 27.63 22.31
N VAL A 445 -6.63 26.88 23.22
CA VAL A 445 -5.98 26.15 24.32
C VAL A 445 -6.02 24.65 24.02
N PRO A 446 -4.88 23.94 24.04
CA PRO A 446 -4.84 22.49 23.78
C PRO A 446 -5.63 21.68 24.79
N GLY A 447 -6.19 20.56 24.34
CA GLY A 447 -6.96 19.66 25.21
C GLY A 447 -8.30 20.23 25.67
N GLN A 448 -8.65 21.45 25.26
CA GLN A 448 -9.96 22.06 25.50
C GLN A 448 -10.83 21.95 24.25
N PRO A 449 -12.17 21.88 24.40
CA PRO A 449 -13.06 22.00 23.25
C PRO A 449 -12.87 23.37 22.58
N GLY A 450 -12.81 23.37 21.25
CA GLY A 450 -12.84 24.61 20.48
C GLY A 450 -14.22 25.26 20.51
N PRO A 451 -14.43 26.34 19.74
CA PRO A 451 -15.78 26.85 19.49
C PRO A 451 -16.70 25.71 19.04
N ALA A 452 -17.97 25.76 19.47
CA ALA A 452 -18.94 24.72 19.12
C ALA A 452 -19.00 24.54 17.59
N GLY A 453 -18.56 23.38 17.12
CA GLY A 453 -18.64 22.99 15.72
C GLY A 453 -19.97 22.33 15.38
N GLN A 454 -20.23 22.25 14.09
CA GLN A 454 -21.38 21.61 13.47
C GLN A 454 -20.90 20.66 12.36
N TRP A 455 -21.68 19.62 12.15
CA TRP A 455 -21.52 18.69 11.04
C TRP A 455 -22.27 19.23 9.83
N ILE A 456 -21.55 19.57 8.76
CA ILE A 456 -22.11 20.13 7.53
C ILE A 456 -22.14 19.04 6.45
N THR A 457 -23.32 18.62 6.04
CA THR A 457 -23.49 17.55 5.03
C THR A 457 -23.13 18.03 3.63
N GLY A 458 -22.41 17.22 2.87
CA GLY A 458 -22.17 17.40 1.43
C GLY A 458 -21.28 18.58 1.05
N ASN A 459 -20.66 19.27 2.01
CA ASN A 459 -19.83 20.45 1.76
C ASN A 459 -18.42 20.31 2.36
N PRO A 460 -17.45 19.75 1.60
CA PRO A 460 -16.07 19.61 2.07
C PRO A 460 -15.37 20.95 2.34
N ALA A 461 -15.78 22.04 1.70
CA ALA A 461 -15.20 23.37 1.93
C ALA A 461 -15.56 23.95 3.30
N ALA A 462 -16.56 23.39 3.99
CA ALA A 462 -16.92 23.79 5.35
C ALA A 462 -15.96 23.22 6.42
N ALA A 463 -15.15 22.21 6.07
CA ALA A 463 -14.25 21.59 7.03
C ALA A 463 -13.17 22.56 7.51
N THR A 464 -12.94 22.61 8.82
CA THR A 464 -11.86 23.41 9.43
C THR A 464 -10.78 22.55 10.05
N SER A 465 -9.63 23.16 10.32
CA SER A 465 -8.48 22.44 10.90
C SER A 465 -8.77 22.01 12.34
N ILE A 466 -8.59 20.73 12.64
CA ILE A 466 -8.92 20.14 13.94
C ILE A 466 -7.73 20.03 14.91
N PHE A 467 -6.50 20.16 14.41
CA PHE A 467 -5.30 20.12 15.25
C PHE A 467 -4.83 21.52 15.64
N PRO A 468 -4.56 21.78 16.93
CA PRO A 468 -4.02 23.06 17.35
C PRO A 468 -2.57 23.20 16.91
N VAL A 469 -2.22 24.39 16.43
CA VAL A 469 -0.85 24.78 16.08
C VAL A 469 -0.18 25.35 17.32
N GLN A 470 0.94 24.74 17.73
CA GLN A 470 1.75 25.25 18.82
C GLN A 470 2.67 26.35 18.29
N GLN A 471 2.64 27.54 18.90
CA GLN A 471 3.67 28.56 18.66
C GLN A 471 4.76 28.41 19.71
N VAL A 472 6.02 28.48 19.27
CA VAL A 472 7.20 28.39 20.14
C VAL A 472 7.98 29.69 19.98
N VAL A 473 8.35 30.29 21.12
CA VAL A 473 9.22 31.47 21.13
C VAL A 473 10.65 30.97 21.03
N GLY A 474 11.27 31.16 19.88
CA GLY A 474 12.67 30.86 19.62
C GLY A 474 13.62 31.88 20.25
N ALA A 475 14.92 31.65 20.05
CA ALA A 475 15.96 32.59 20.43
C ALA A 475 15.67 33.98 19.84
N CYS A 476 15.93 35.03 20.63
CA CYS A 476 15.67 36.43 20.27
C CYS A 476 14.18 36.79 20.06
N GLY A 477 13.23 35.97 20.54
CA GLY A 477 11.80 36.27 20.47
C GLY A 477 11.15 35.95 19.12
N ALA A 478 11.86 35.30 18.20
CA ALA A 478 11.29 34.88 16.92
C ALA A 478 10.24 33.77 17.15
N LEU A 479 9.03 33.97 16.65
CA LEU A 479 7.98 32.95 16.72
C LEU A 479 8.22 31.88 15.65
N SER A 480 8.34 30.63 16.07
CA SER A 480 8.40 29.45 15.21
C SER A 480 7.23 28.51 15.47
N ARG A 481 6.98 27.60 14.53
CA ARG A 481 5.97 26.55 14.65
C ARG A 481 6.53 25.38 15.46
N GLY A 482 5.85 25.04 16.55
CA GLY A 482 6.18 23.89 17.39
C GLY A 482 5.84 22.55 16.72
N PRO A 483 6.21 21.43 17.35
CA PRO A 483 5.98 20.10 16.79
C PRO A 483 4.53 19.85 16.35
N GLY A 484 4.38 19.08 15.28
CA GLY A 484 3.06 18.68 14.77
C GLY A 484 2.23 19.79 14.12
N SER A 485 2.86 20.88 13.65
CA SER A 485 2.16 22.01 13.04
C SER A 485 1.72 21.76 11.60
N THR A 486 2.26 20.74 10.95
CA THR A 486 1.73 20.16 9.71
C THR A 486 1.48 18.68 9.94
N THR A 487 0.60 18.09 9.14
CA THR A 487 0.22 16.67 9.23
C THR A 487 0.48 15.99 7.91
N SER A 488 1.07 14.81 7.97
CA SER A 488 1.40 13.96 6.83
C SER A 488 1.14 12.50 7.14
N GLU A 489 0.60 11.75 6.18
CA GLU A 489 0.50 10.28 6.19
C GLU A 489 0.12 9.73 7.59
N MET A 490 -1.09 10.09 8.05
CA MET A 490 -1.54 9.90 9.43
C MET A 490 -2.29 8.58 9.63
N SER A 491 -2.23 8.04 10.85
CA SER A 491 -3.16 7.05 11.38
C SER A 491 -3.87 7.54 12.63
N VAL A 492 -5.13 7.13 12.83
CA VAL A 492 -5.96 7.51 13.99
C VAL A 492 -6.68 6.26 14.51
N GLN A 493 -6.65 6.05 15.83
CA GLN A 493 -7.39 4.96 16.49
C GLN A 493 -7.79 5.34 17.91
N TYR A 494 -8.77 4.62 18.48
CA TYR A 494 -9.00 4.66 19.91
C TYR A 494 -7.98 3.78 20.64
N ASN A 495 -7.41 4.27 21.74
CA ASN A 495 -6.44 3.55 22.56
C ASN A 495 -7.03 3.28 23.95
N ALA A 496 -7.32 2.01 24.24
CA ALA A 496 -7.98 1.63 25.49
C ALA A 496 -7.08 1.80 26.73
N TYR A 497 -5.76 1.69 26.60
CA TYR A 497 -4.82 1.95 27.70
C TYR A 497 -4.87 3.42 28.16
N LEU A 498 -4.81 4.37 27.21
CA LEU A 498 -4.92 5.80 27.53
C LEU A 498 -6.37 6.26 27.76
N LYS A 499 -7.35 5.48 27.30
CA LYS A 499 -8.77 5.86 27.21
C LYS A 499 -8.99 7.13 26.37
N LYS A 500 -8.21 7.27 25.29
CA LYS A 500 -8.22 8.44 24.40
C LYS A 500 -8.18 7.99 22.95
N TYR A 501 -8.68 8.82 22.06
CA TYR A 501 -8.30 8.78 20.66
C TYR A 501 -6.86 9.25 20.53
N ILE A 502 -6.07 8.55 19.71
CA ILE A 502 -4.71 8.93 19.39
C ILE A 502 -4.57 9.13 17.88
N ALA A 503 -3.82 10.15 17.50
CA ALA A 503 -3.43 10.41 16.12
C ALA A 503 -1.90 10.39 16.03
N MET A 504 -1.35 9.63 15.09
CA MET A 504 0.09 9.50 14.86
C MET A 504 0.42 9.86 13.42
N TYR A 505 1.42 10.72 13.22
CA TYR A 505 1.78 11.25 11.90
C TYR A 505 3.20 11.83 11.91
N THR A 506 3.74 12.17 10.73
CA THR A 506 4.98 12.95 10.62
C THR A 506 4.70 14.45 10.49
N ASP A 507 5.45 15.25 11.23
CA ASP A 507 5.30 16.71 11.26
C ASP A 507 6.21 17.43 10.24
N GLN A 508 6.26 18.77 10.29
CA GLN A 508 7.06 19.59 9.40
C GLN A 508 8.57 19.32 9.47
N ASN A 509 9.03 18.69 10.54
CA ASN A 509 10.43 18.28 10.73
C ASN A 509 10.65 16.81 10.36
N ASN A 510 9.64 16.15 9.78
CA ASN A 510 9.56 14.70 9.59
C ASN A 510 9.76 13.91 10.90
N SER A 511 9.43 14.50 12.04
CA SER A 511 9.42 13.78 13.31
C SER A 511 8.10 13.03 13.47
N VAL A 512 8.14 11.81 14.00
CA VAL A 512 6.94 11.06 14.36
C VAL A 512 6.38 11.67 15.63
N VAL A 513 5.15 12.14 15.54
CA VAL A 513 4.45 12.78 16.65
C VAL A 513 3.13 12.09 16.94
N MET A 514 2.65 12.24 18.18
CA MET A 514 1.37 11.73 18.64
C MET A 514 0.54 12.83 19.31
N ARG A 515 -0.76 12.85 19.04
CA ARG A 515 -1.75 13.65 19.77
C ARG A 515 -2.77 12.75 20.44
N THR A 516 -3.41 13.26 21.49
CA THR A 516 -4.48 12.58 22.21
C THR A 516 -5.74 13.43 22.24
N SER A 517 -6.91 12.81 22.32
CA SER A 517 -8.20 13.49 22.42
C SER A 517 -9.25 12.62 23.12
N ASP A 518 -10.20 13.24 23.81
CA ASP A 518 -11.39 12.58 24.36
C ASP A 518 -12.47 12.30 23.30
N LEU A 519 -12.49 13.09 22.22
CA LEU A 519 -13.49 13.00 21.16
C LEU A 519 -12.82 12.88 19.79
N PRO A 520 -13.43 12.16 18.82
CA PRO A 520 -12.89 12.09 17.46
C PRO A 520 -12.70 13.48 16.83
N GLN A 521 -13.66 14.39 17.06
CA GLN A 521 -13.74 15.67 16.36
C GLN A 521 -12.91 16.81 16.92
N GLY A 522 -12.30 16.68 18.08
CA GLY A 522 -11.54 17.79 18.64
C GLY A 522 -11.26 17.68 20.13
N ALA A 523 -10.73 18.76 20.70
CA ALA A 523 -9.99 18.78 21.96
C ALA A 523 -8.66 18.00 21.90
N TRP A 524 -8.05 17.98 20.71
CA TRP A 524 -6.71 17.40 20.53
C TRP A 524 -5.67 18.14 21.37
N SER A 525 -4.79 17.37 22.02
CA SER A 525 -3.61 17.88 22.71
C SER A 525 -2.63 18.54 21.73
N TYR A 526 -1.63 19.27 22.25
CA TYR A 526 -0.42 19.50 21.46
C TYR A 526 0.24 18.17 21.10
N ALA A 527 1.02 18.19 20.03
CA ALA A 527 1.77 17.05 19.57
C ALA A 527 2.92 16.74 20.52
N LYS A 528 3.05 15.48 20.90
CA LYS A 528 4.22 14.94 21.60
C LYS A 528 5.13 14.27 20.58
N VAL A 529 6.41 14.60 20.59
CA VAL A 529 7.39 13.95 19.72
C VAL A 529 7.72 12.57 20.29
N LEU A 530 7.43 11.52 19.52
CA LEU A 530 7.81 10.15 19.87
C LEU A 530 9.23 9.84 19.38
N MET A 531 9.56 10.32 18.18
CA MET A 531 10.84 10.06 17.54
C MET A 531 11.17 11.18 16.55
N ASN A 532 12.38 11.73 16.64
CA ASN A 532 12.87 12.69 15.66
C ASN A 532 13.19 12.01 14.33
N GLN A 533 13.34 12.80 13.26
CA GLN A 533 13.80 12.31 11.96
C GLN A 533 15.05 11.44 12.08
N GLN A 534 15.07 10.32 11.36
CA GLN A 534 16.17 9.36 11.34
C GLN A 534 16.94 9.41 10.02
N PRO A 535 18.21 8.93 9.98
CA PRO A 535 18.93 8.73 8.73
C PRO A 535 18.10 7.89 7.76
N GLY A 536 18.12 8.24 6.48
CA GLY A 536 17.34 7.56 5.45
C GLY A 536 15.94 8.14 5.21
N GLY A 537 15.40 8.93 6.14
CA GLY A 537 14.15 9.68 5.99
C GLY A 537 12.91 8.84 6.28
N ILE A 538 12.36 9.01 7.48
CA ILE A 538 11.18 8.27 7.95
C ILE A 538 9.88 8.98 7.59
N TYR A 539 8.81 8.21 7.36
CA TYR A 539 7.48 8.74 7.08
C TYR A 539 6.38 7.67 7.25
N ALA A 540 5.12 8.11 7.16
CA ALA A 540 3.93 7.24 7.20
C ALA A 540 3.86 6.29 8.42
N PRO A 541 3.81 6.80 9.67
CA PRO A 541 3.60 5.97 10.85
C PRO A 541 2.15 5.44 10.91
N MET A 542 1.99 4.12 10.73
CA MET A 542 0.68 3.46 10.65
C MET A 542 0.46 2.53 11.85
N MET A 543 -0.43 2.93 12.77
CA MET A 543 -0.68 2.20 14.01
C MET A 543 -1.35 0.83 13.81
N ASN A 544 -0.83 -0.20 14.47
CA ASN A 544 -1.40 -1.54 14.45
C ASN A 544 -2.61 -1.63 15.42
N PRO A 545 -3.82 -1.98 14.93
CA PRO A 545 -5.03 -2.05 15.76
C PRO A 545 -5.02 -3.19 16.78
N TRP A 546 -4.10 -4.16 16.66
CA TRP A 546 -3.93 -5.27 17.60
C TRP A 546 -2.90 -5.00 18.70
N SER A 547 -2.34 -3.79 18.75
CA SER A 547 -1.40 -3.41 19.81
C SER A 547 -1.99 -3.63 21.20
N PRO A 548 -1.21 -4.11 22.20
CA PRO A 548 -1.67 -4.25 23.57
C PRO A 548 -2.30 -2.98 24.15
N SER A 549 -1.74 -1.81 23.85
CA SER A 549 -2.32 -0.53 24.28
C SER A 549 -3.64 -0.18 23.60
N THR A 550 -3.80 -0.53 22.33
CA THR A 550 -5.07 -0.36 21.60
C THR A 550 -6.14 -1.26 22.21
N LYS A 551 -5.80 -2.51 22.53
CA LYS A 551 -6.71 -3.50 23.14
C LYS A 551 -6.89 -3.32 24.65
N GLY A 552 -6.04 -2.51 25.31
CA GLY A 552 -6.11 -2.23 26.75
C GLY A 552 -5.47 -3.30 27.63
N THR A 553 -4.63 -4.18 27.07
CA THR A 553 -3.96 -5.28 27.76
C THR A 553 -2.51 -4.97 28.15
N GLY A 554 -1.96 -3.82 27.73
CA GLY A 554 -0.61 -3.37 28.07
C GLY A 554 -0.33 -1.94 27.60
N SER A 555 0.86 -1.40 27.87
CA SER A 555 1.25 -0.04 27.46
C SER A 555 1.83 0.04 26.04
N ASP A 556 2.08 -1.10 25.40
CA ASP A 556 2.82 -1.15 24.13
C ASP A 556 1.93 -0.81 22.93
N LEU A 557 2.41 0.11 22.12
CA LEU A 557 1.84 0.51 20.83
C LEU A 557 2.77 0.06 19.71
N TYR A 558 2.31 -0.85 18.86
CA TYR A 558 3.01 -1.31 17.67
C TYR A 558 2.50 -0.58 16.43
N TRP A 559 3.38 -0.34 15.47
CA TRP A 559 3.07 0.45 14.28
C TRP A 559 4.10 0.23 13.18
N ASN A 560 3.69 0.46 11.94
CA ASN A 560 4.57 0.40 10.77
C ASN A 560 5.15 1.77 10.47
N LEU A 561 6.38 1.83 9.94
CA LEU A 561 7.04 3.06 9.54
C LEU A 561 7.84 2.86 8.25
N SER A 562 7.63 3.71 7.26
CA SER A 562 8.39 3.66 6.01
C SER A 562 9.73 4.38 6.13
N LEU A 563 10.75 3.85 5.44
CA LEU A 563 12.07 4.46 5.30
C LEU A 563 12.40 4.71 3.83
N PHE A 564 12.71 5.97 3.48
CA PHE A 564 12.79 6.41 2.08
C PHE A 564 14.02 5.89 1.33
N ASN A 565 15.18 5.76 1.98
CA ASN A 565 16.42 5.39 1.29
C ASN A 565 16.50 3.91 0.91
N THR A 566 16.00 3.01 1.74
CA THR A 566 15.87 1.58 1.44
C THR A 566 14.57 1.29 0.71
N TYR A 567 13.58 2.17 0.89
CA TYR A 567 12.22 1.99 0.40
C TYR A 567 11.62 0.72 1.00
N ASP A 568 11.66 0.62 2.33
CA ASP A 568 11.15 -0.52 3.09
C ASP A 568 10.36 -0.07 4.30
N VAL A 569 9.55 -0.99 4.83
CA VAL A 569 8.68 -0.76 5.97
C VAL A 569 9.22 -1.49 7.20
N MET A 570 9.28 -0.76 8.31
CA MET A 570 9.77 -1.21 9.60
C MET A 570 8.60 -1.47 10.54
N ASN A 571 8.71 -2.49 11.38
CA ASN A 571 7.86 -2.64 12.56
C ASN A 571 8.49 -1.92 13.75
N MET A 572 7.70 -1.10 14.41
CA MET A 572 8.11 -0.21 15.49
C MET A 572 7.28 -0.51 16.74
N ARG A 573 7.86 -0.23 17.90
CA ARG A 573 7.17 -0.26 19.19
C ARG A 573 7.38 1.06 19.91
N THR A 574 6.33 1.57 20.52
CA THR A 574 6.36 2.67 21.48
C THR A 574 5.73 2.22 22.79
N ASP A 575 6.47 2.31 23.90
CA ASP A 575 5.92 2.10 25.25
C ASP A 575 5.24 3.39 25.73
N LEU A 576 3.90 3.40 25.76
CA LEU A 576 3.12 4.58 26.11
C LEU A 576 3.28 5.02 27.57
N SER A 577 3.78 4.15 28.45
CA SER A 577 4.09 4.55 29.84
C SER A 577 5.26 5.53 29.94
N LYS A 578 6.10 5.60 28.89
CA LYS A 578 7.27 6.47 28.79
C LYS A 578 7.01 7.75 27.98
N VAL A 579 5.79 7.94 27.49
CA VAL A 579 5.40 9.12 26.71
C VAL A 579 4.88 10.22 27.63
N ASN A 580 5.82 10.98 28.20
CA ASN A 580 5.55 12.09 29.14
C ASN A 580 4.66 13.18 28.56
#